data_AF-A0A7W0TVX2-F1
#
_entry.id   AF-A0A7W0TVX2-F1
#
_cell.length_a   1.000
_cell.length_b   1.000
_cell.length_c   1.000
_cell.angle_alpha   90.00
_cell.angle_beta   90.00
_cell.angle_gamma   90.00
#
_symmetry.space_group_name_H-M   'P 1'
#
loop_
_entity.id
_entity.type
_entity.pdbx_description
1 polymer ?
#
loop_
_entity_poly.entity_id
_entity_poly.type
_entity_poly.pdbx_seq_one_letter_code
_entity_poly.pdbx_strand_id
1 'polypeptide(L)'
;MCFKNLPVELDGGGKARLRHGVGESYAVKRVQPESHIRQEGAATMVAAPPRLRDWNIDPVTRVAGALAVHTVLDLENRKAVDAHSQAMLFRGYEVILEGRDPRDAIDISSRACG
;
A
#
# COMPACT_ATOMS: atom_id res chain seq x y z
N MET A 1 17.40 -9.35 10.52
CA MET A 1 16.22 -10.23 10.37
C MET A 1 16.65 -11.66 10.65
N CYS A 2 15.98 -12.37 11.56
CA CYS A 2 16.38 -13.71 11.99
C CYS A 2 15.81 -14.77 11.04
N PHE A 3 16.67 -15.49 10.30
CA PHE A 3 16.29 -16.59 9.40
C PHE A 3 15.50 -17.73 10.08
N LYS A 4 15.53 -17.82 11.42
CA LYS A 4 14.83 -18.85 12.21
C LYS A 4 13.32 -18.89 12.01
N ASN A 5 12.71 -17.77 11.63
CA ASN A 5 11.24 -17.67 11.47
C ASN A 5 10.78 -17.74 10.02
N LEU A 6 11.71 -17.88 9.05
CA LEU A 6 11.34 -18.01 7.65
C LEU A 6 10.91 -19.45 7.35
N PRO A 7 9.89 -19.66 6.50
CA PRO A 7 9.38 -20.99 6.13
C PRO A 7 10.31 -21.69 5.11
N VAL A 8 11.61 -21.67 5.39
CA VAL A 8 12.67 -22.23 4.55
C VAL A 8 13.38 -23.39 5.25
N GLU A 9 13.91 -24.29 4.44
CA GLU A 9 14.77 -25.42 4.79
C GLU A 9 16.08 -25.32 3.99
N LEU A 10 17.19 -25.75 4.59
CA LEU A 10 18.51 -25.70 3.95
C LEU A 10 18.90 -27.12 3.53
N ASP A 11 19.35 -27.30 2.29
CA ASP A 11 19.91 -28.57 1.84
C ASP A 11 21.34 -28.80 2.38
N GLY A 12 21.92 -29.97 2.11
CA GLY A 12 23.28 -30.31 2.55
C GLY A 12 24.38 -29.41 1.97
N GLY A 13 24.08 -28.61 0.95
CA GLY A 13 24.96 -27.58 0.38
C GLY A 13 24.66 -26.17 0.92
N GLY A 14 23.75 -26.03 1.88
CA GLY A 14 23.35 -24.76 2.46
C GLY A 14 22.41 -23.92 1.57
N LYS A 15 21.86 -24.50 0.49
CA LYS A 15 20.91 -23.80 -0.37
C LYS A 15 19.51 -23.84 0.26
N ALA A 16 18.90 -22.67 0.38
CA ALA A 16 17.56 -22.54 0.94
C ALA A 16 16.47 -22.93 -0.06
N ARG A 17 15.47 -23.69 0.41
CA ARG A 17 14.24 -24.04 -0.28
C ARG A 17 13.04 -23.76 0.63
N LEU A 18 11.86 -23.52 0.07
CA LEU A 18 10.63 -23.42 0.87
C LEU A 18 10.25 -24.79 1.42
N ARG A 19 9.74 -24.84 2.65
CA ARG A 19 9.27 -26.09 3.26
C ARG A 19 8.09 -26.67 2.48
N HIS A 20 8.05 -27.98 2.32
CA HIS A 20 6.95 -28.69 1.68
C HIS A 20 5.59 -28.37 2.35
N GLY A 21 4.58 -28.02 1.55
CA GLY A 21 3.22 -27.69 2.02
C GLY A 21 3.00 -26.22 2.38
N VAL A 22 4.04 -25.38 2.33
CA VAL A 22 3.87 -23.93 2.31
C VAL A 22 3.34 -23.57 0.93
N GLY A 23 2.07 -23.15 0.84
CA GLY A 23 1.48 -22.69 -0.41
C GLY A 23 2.33 -21.59 -1.04
N GLU A 24 2.20 -21.37 -2.36
CA GLU A 24 2.89 -20.29 -3.07
C GLU A 24 2.81 -19.00 -2.25
N SER A 25 3.90 -18.66 -1.54
CA SER A 25 3.89 -17.55 -0.59
C SER A 25 3.78 -16.20 -1.30
N TYR A 26 3.87 -16.23 -2.62
CA TYR A 26 3.77 -15.13 -3.57
C TYR A 26 2.54 -15.26 -4.48
N ALA A 27 1.61 -16.19 -4.21
CA ALA A 27 0.38 -16.30 -4.99
C ALA A 27 -0.42 -14.99 -4.87
N VAL A 28 -0.40 -14.20 -5.95
CA VAL A 28 -1.12 -12.93 -6.00
C VAL A 28 -2.61 -13.23 -6.21
N LYS A 29 -3.40 -13.13 -5.14
CA LYS A 29 -4.86 -13.00 -5.31
C LYS A 29 -5.13 -11.62 -5.89
N ARG A 30 -5.46 -11.55 -7.18
CA ARG A 30 -6.04 -10.35 -7.79
C ARG A 30 -7.41 -10.12 -7.15
N VAL A 31 -7.45 -9.24 -6.16
CA VAL A 31 -8.69 -8.64 -5.69
C VAL A 31 -9.08 -7.60 -6.75
N GLN A 32 -10.33 -7.64 -7.22
CA GLN A 32 -10.80 -6.58 -8.09
C GLN A 32 -10.68 -5.25 -7.32
N PRO A 33 -10.09 -4.20 -7.89
CA PRO A 33 -10.05 -2.92 -7.22
C PRO A 33 -11.49 -2.51 -6.92
N GLU A 34 -11.81 -2.34 -5.64
CA GLU A 34 -13.08 -1.72 -5.28
C GLU A 34 -13.07 -0.34 -5.92
N SER A 35 -14.08 -0.09 -6.76
CA SER A 35 -14.27 1.22 -7.34
C SER A 35 -14.67 2.16 -6.21
N HIS A 36 -13.72 2.86 -5.61
CA HIS A 36 -13.98 4.06 -4.82
C HIS A 36 -14.35 5.22 -5.77
N ILE A 37 -15.23 4.95 -6.73
CA ILE A 37 -15.89 6.01 -7.47
C ILE A 37 -16.76 6.71 -6.44
N ARG A 38 -16.47 8.00 -6.22
CA ARG A 38 -17.30 8.94 -5.46
C ARG A 38 -18.75 8.59 -5.73
N GLN A 39 -19.46 8.04 -4.75
CA GLN A 39 -20.91 8.03 -4.82
C GLN A 39 -21.29 9.51 -4.84
N GLU A 40 -21.76 9.99 -5.98
CA GLU A 40 -22.55 11.22 -6.04
C GLU A 40 -23.84 10.92 -5.26
N GLY A 41 -23.73 10.99 -3.93
CA GLY A 41 -24.84 10.75 -3.05
C GLY A 41 -25.95 11.72 -3.40
N ALA A 42 -27.11 11.17 -3.77
CA ALA A 42 -28.34 11.92 -3.95
C ALA A 42 -28.52 12.87 -2.76
N ALA A 43 -28.63 14.16 -3.06
CA ALA A 43 -28.75 15.22 -2.07
C ALA A 43 -30.03 15.02 -1.25
N THR A 44 -29.90 14.50 -0.03
CA THR A 44 -30.97 14.64 0.96
C THR A 44 -30.87 16.05 1.54
N MET A 45 -31.67 16.95 0.99
CA MET A 45 -31.85 18.31 1.50
C MET A 45 -32.45 18.26 2.91
N VAL A 46 -31.76 18.79 3.94
CA VAL A 46 -32.28 19.67 5.03
C VAL A 46 -31.09 20.11 5.90
N ALA A 47 -30.45 21.21 5.51
CA ALA A 47 -29.61 22.16 6.26
C ALA A 47 -28.96 23.03 5.16
N ALA A 48 -28.62 24.30 5.42
CA ALA A 48 -27.79 25.05 4.48
C ALA A 48 -26.60 24.16 4.10
N PRO A 49 -26.30 23.96 2.80
CA PRO A 49 -25.26 23.01 2.42
C PRO A 49 -23.99 23.43 3.14
N PRO A 50 -23.33 22.52 3.90
CA PRO A 50 -22.07 22.87 4.56
C PRO A 50 -21.17 23.48 3.51
N ARG A 51 -20.40 24.49 3.89
CA ARG A 51 -19.48 25.17 2.99
C ARG A 51 -18.31 24.23 2.66
N LEU A 52 -18.60 23.24 1.80
CA LEU A 52 -17.71 22.17 1.39
C LEU A 52 -16.63 22.73 0.47
N ARG A 53 -15.39 22.32 0.71
CA ARG A 53 -14.25 22.73 -0.09
C ARG A 53 -13.29 21.58 -0.29
N ASP A 54 -12.87 21.37 -1.53
CA ASP A 54 -11.77 20.47 -1.85
C ASP A 54 -10.46 21.09 -1.34
N TRP A 55 -9.71 20.30 -0.59
CA TRP A 55 -8.40 20.65 -0.05
C TRP A 55 -7.43 19.50 -0.27
N ASN A 56 -6.48 19.70 -1.18
CA ASN A 56 -5.59 18.66 -1.65
C ASN A 56 -4.14 19.08 -1.42
N ILE A 57 -3.33 18.14 -0.93
CA ILE A 57 -1.88 18.31 -0.75
C ILE A 57 -1.19 17.21 -1.55
N ASP A 58 -0.59 17.61 -2.67
CA ASP A 58 0.16 16.75 -3.57
C ASP A 58 1.36 17.53 -4.16
N PRO A 59 2.61 17.17 -3.81
CA PRO A 59 2.99 16.13 -2.86
C PRO A 59 2.89 16.61 -1.41
N VAL A 60 2.63 15.68 -0.49
CA VAL A 60 2.88 15.89 0.94
C VAL A 60 4.40 15.96 1.15
N THR A 61 4.88 17.05 1.74
CA THR A 61 6.31 17.27 2.00
C THR A 61 6.70 16.83 3.42
N ARG A 62 8.00 16.68 3.69
CA ARG A 62 8.57 16.19 4.96
C ARG A 62 8.09 14.78 5.34
N VAL A 63 7.84 13.95 4.35
CA VAL A 63 7.61 12.50 4.47
C VAL A 63 8.56 11.76 3.54
N ALA A 64 8.82 10.48 3.80
CA ALA A 64 9.54 9.61 2.89
C ALA A 64 8.58 9.04 1.83
N GLY A 65 9.00 9.03 0.56
CA GLY A 65 8.19 8.53 -0.55
C GLY A 65 7.30 9.60 -1.20
N ALA A 66 6.35 9.14 -2.02
CA ALA A 66 5.44 10.00 -2.77
C ALA A 66 4.00 9.78 -2.30
N LEU A 67 3.53 10.68 -1.44
CA LEU A 67 2.19 10.66 -0.85
C LEU A 67 1.39 11.87 -1.33
N ALA A 68 0.18 11.62 -1.80
CA ALA A 68 -0.84 12.63 -2.04
C ALA A 68 -2.02 12.40 -1.09
N VAL A 69 -2.60 13.50 -0.59
CA VAL A 69 -3.79 13.47 0.27
C VAL A 69 -4.83 14.42 -0.31
N HIS A 70 -6.00 13.87 -0.62
CA HIS A 70 -7.13 14.61 -1.16
C HIS A 70 -8.27 14.60 -0.14
N THR A 71 -8.82 15.76 0.21
CA THR A 71 -9.84 15.87 1.25
C THR A 71 -10.97 16.81 0.88
N VAL A 72 -12.16 16.53 1.40
CA VAL A 72 -13.31 17.45 1.35
C VAL A 72 -13.53 17.97 2.76
N LEU A 73 -13.47 19.29 2.93
CA LEU A 73 -13.62 19.97 4.21
C LEU A 73 -14.97 20.67 4.30
N ASP A 74 -15.70 20.40 5.38
CA ASP A 74 -16.78 21.24 5.88
C ASP A 74 -16.17 22.35 6.75
N LEU A 75 -16.10 23.55 6.20
CA LEU A 75 -15.50 24.70 6.88
C LEU A 75 -16.37 25.28 8.00
N GLU A 76 -17.69 25.07 7.94
CA GLU A 76 -18.62 25.56 8.97
C GLU A 76 -18.49 24.72 10.24
N ASN A 77 -18.50 23.40 10.08
CA ASN A 77 -18.34 22.47 11.20
C ASN A 77 -16.88 22.17 11.55
N ARG A 78 -15.92 22.68 10.75
CA ARG A 78 -14.48 22.46 10.89
C ARG A 78 -14.12 20.97 10.90
N LYS A 79 -14.67 20.21 9.95
CA LYS A 79 -14.50 18.76 9.83
C LYS A 79 -14.09 18.36 8.42
N ALA A 80 -13.23 17.36 8.30
CA ALA A 80 -13.08 16.64 7.04
C ALA A 80 -14.24 15.64 6.93
N VAL A 81 -14.97 15.69 5.82
CA VAL A 81 -16.12 14.80 5.56
C VAL A 81 -15.76 13.66 4.61
N ASP A 82 -14.66 13.80 3.87
CA ASP A 82 -14.08 12.76 3.03
C ASP A 82 -12.56 12.95 2.92
N ALA A 83 -11.81 11.85 2.78
CA ALA A 83 -10.36 11.85 2.66
C ALA A 83 -9.83 10.61 1.93
N HIS A 84 -8.94 10.83 0.97
CA HIS A 84 -8.27 9.79 0.19
C HIS A 84 -6.75 9.94 0.32
N SER A 85 -6.08 8.82 0.55
CA SER A 85 -4.62 8.73 0.60
C SER A 85 -4.12 7.96 -0.61
N GLN A 86 -3.19 8.54 -1.37
CA GLN A 86 -2.72 7.97 -2.62
C GLN A 86 -1.19 7.87 -2.62
N ALA A 87 -0.69 6.65 -2.83
CA ALA A 87 0.73 6.40 -3.07
C ALA A 87 1.02 6.58 -4.56
N MET A 88 1.92 7.51 -4.89
CA MET A 88 2.20 7.91 -6.28
C MET A 88 3.41 7.19 -6.89
N LEU A 89 4.00 6.24 -6.17
CA LEU A 89 5.20 5.53 -6.59
C LEU A 89 5.05 4.02 -6.40
N PHE A 90 5.27 3.27 -7.47
CA PHE A 90 5.36 1.81 -7.46
C PHE A 90 6.74 1.36 -7.94
N ARG A 91 7.38 0.45 -7.20
CA ARG A 91 8.68 -0.14 -7.54
C ARG A 91 8.64 -1.64 -7.81
N GLY A 92 7.58 -2.34 -7.41
CA GLY A 92 7.39 -3.76 -7.74
C GLY A 92 8.38 -4.75 -7.12
N TYR A 93 8.73 -4.58 -5.84
CA TYR A 93 9.66 -5.50 -5.16
C TYR A 93 9.23 -6.97 -5.21
N GLU A 94 7.93 -7.26 -5.12
CA GLU A 94 7.39 -8.62 -5.21
C GLU A 94 7.73 -9.26 -6.56
N VAL A 95 7.49 -8.52 -7.65
CA VAL A 95 7.83 -8.95 -9.01
C VAL A 95 9.33 -9.08 -9.20
N ILE A 96 10.12 -8.17 -8.63
CA ILE A 96 11.58 -8.21 -8.71
C ILE A 96 12.14 -9.46 -8.02
N LEU A 97 11.56 -9.87 -6.89
CA LEU A 97 12.05 -10.98 -6.08
C LEU A 97 11.61 -12.36 -6.60
N GLU A 98 10.62 -12.41 -7.49
CA GLU A 98 10.15 -13.66 -8.08
C GLU A 98 11.28 -14.40 -8.83
N GLY A 99 11.44 -15.70 -8.55
CA GLY A 99 12.45 -16.55 -9.19
C GLY A 99 13.90 -16.29 -8.75
N ARG A 100 14.16 -15.34 -7.85
CA ARG A 100 15.51 -15.07 -7.32
C ARG A 100 15.90 -16.01 -6.19
N ASP A 101 17.21 -16.12 -5.95
CA ASP A 101 17.72 -16.86 -4.80
C ASP A 101 17.25 -16.16 -3.50
N PRO A 102 16.64 -16.88 -2.55
CA PRO A 102 16.17 -16.30 -1.30
C PRO A 102 17.25 -15.57 -0.49
N ARG A 103 18.53 -15.89 -0.71
CA ARG A 103 19.67 -15.22 -0.07
C ARG A 103 19.82 -13.75 -0.53
N ASP A 104 19.46 -13.44 -1.77
CA ASP A 104 19.54 -12.08 -2.33
C ASP A 104 18.42 -11.17 -1.80
N ALA A 105 17.36 -11.76 -1.22
CA ALA A 105 16.19 -11.02 -0.80
C ALA A 105 16.51 -9.93 0.22
N ILE A 106 17.46 -10.16 1.12
CA ILE A 106 17.84 -9.16 2.15
C ILE A 106 18.51 -7.94 1.53
N ASP A 107 19.39 -8.15 0.54
CA ASP A 107 20.09 -7.06 -0.13
C ASP A 107 19.15 -6.29 -1.04
N ILE A 108 18.26 -6.96 -1.76
CA ILE A 108 17.30 -6.29 -2.63
C ILE A 108 16.25 -5.55 -1.79
N SER A 109 15.58 -6.22 -0.86
CA SER A 109 14.44 -5.65 -0.11
C SER A 109 14.85 -4.55 0.87
N SER A 110 16.08 -4.53 1.38
CA SER A 110 16.56 -3.43 2.22
C SER A 110 16.55 -2.08 1.50
N ARG A 111 16.47 -2.04 0.17
CA ARG A 111 16.35 -0.80 -0.60
C ARG A 111 14.89 -0.34 -0.73
N ALA A 112 13.93 -1.07 -0.17
CA ALA A 112 12.53 -0.66 -0.11
C ALA A 112 12.34 0.63 0.71
N CYS A 113 13.24 0.98 1.63
CA CYS A 113 13.31 2.32 2.18
C CYS A 113 14.77 2.62 2.51
N GLY A 114 15.18 3.87 2.31
CA GLY A 114 16.47 4.38 2.79
C GLY A 114 16.44 4.67 4.29
#